data_AF-D6PKY5-F1
#
_entry.id   AF-D6PKY5-F1
#
_cell.length_a   1.000
_cell.length_b   1.000
_cell.length_c   1.000
_cell.angle_alpha   90.00
_cell.angle_beta   90.00
_cell.angle_gamma   90.00
#
_symmetry.space_group_name_H-M   'P 1'
#
loop_
_entity.id
_entity.type
_entity.pdbx_description
1 polymer ?
#
loop_
_entity_poly.entity_id
_entity_poly.type
_entity_poly.pdbx_seq_one_letter_code
_entity_poly.pdbx_strand_id
1 'polypeptide(L)'
;MVEITVKAADSASAMEEIEKRLGADAMIVSTNRVDGQIEIVATNDDPSKYQKRSEPLVLDKNYRIKGFSDVLNSKLSAEDKPLKSEIVENYSEIEKNAENIKLEIDKLVELSSRPNEIKEKKTVF
;
A
#
# COMPACT_ATOMS: atom_id res chain seq x y z
N MET A 1 -16.59 -43.72 10.48
CA MET A 1 -15.66 -42.85 9.75
C MET A 1 -15.37 -43.45 8.38
N VAL A 2 -16.07 -42.98 7.35
CA VAL A 2 -15.71 -43.23 5.95
C VAL A 2 -15.31 -41.88 5.36
N GLU A 3 -14.05 -41.78 4.97
CA GLU A 3 -13.48 -40.64 4.29
C GLU A 3 -12.92 -41.15 2.96
N ILE A 4 -13.26 -40.49 1.87
CA ILE A 4 -12.75 -40.83 0.53
C ILE A 4 -12.02 -39.64 -0.07
N THR A 5 -11.01 -39.94 -0.86
CA THR A 5 -10.31 -38.96 -1.71
C THR A 5 -10.61 -39.28 -3.16
N VAL A 6 -11.13 -38.31 -3.90
CA VAL A 6 -11.47 -38.43 -5.32
C VAL A 6 -10.61 -37.45 -6.12
N LYS A 7 -10.03 -37.94 -7.22
CA LYS A 7 -9.29 -37.12 -8.19
C LYS A 7 -10.01 -37.13 -9.53
N ALA A 8 -10.23 -35.94 -10.10
CA ALA A 8 -10.84 -35.82 -11.42
C ALA A 8 -10.32 -34.59 -12.18
N ALA A 9 -10.56 -34.57 -13.49
CA ALA A 9 -10.16 -33.45 -14.35
C ALA A 9 -10.87 -32.14 -14.00
N ASP A 10 -12.13 -32.22 -13.62
CA ASP A 10 -12.97 -31.09 -13.20
C ASP A 10 -13.68 -31.38 -11.88
N SER A 11 -14.26 -30.32 -11.30
CA SER A 11 -15.00 -30.44 -10.03
C SER A 11 -16.33 -31.17 -10.18
N ALA A 12 -16.94 -31.18 -11.37
CA ALA A 12 -18.24 -31.82 -11.59
C ALA A 12 -18.12 -33.34 -11.54
N SER A 13 -17.15 -33.90 -12.26
CA SER A 13 -16.82 -35.33 -12.27
C SER A 13 -16.40 -35.83 -10.89
N ALA A 14 -15.65 -34.99 -10.14
CA ALA A 14 -15.30 -35.32 -8.76
C ALA A 14 -16.54 -35.42 -7.85
N MET A 15 -17.50 -34.50 -8.00
CA MET A 15 -18.73 -34.49 -7.19
C MET A 15 -19.64 -35.67 -7.53
N GLU A 16 -19.75 -36.06 -8.80
CA GLU A 16 -20.54 -37.23 -9.21
C GLU A 16 -20.03 -38.51 -8.55
N GLU A 17 -18.71 -38.70 -8.52
CA GLU A 17 -18.10 -39.88 -7.90
C GLU A 17 -18.24 -39.86 -6.36
N ILE A 18 -18.24 -38.67 -5.74
CA ILE A 18 -18.50 -38.51 -4.31
C ILE A 18 -19.95 -38.86 -3.99
N GLU A 19 -20.91 -38.33 -4.73
CA GLU A 19 -22.34 -38.61 -4.54
C GLU A 19 -22.63 -40.11 -4.72
N LYS A 20 -22.03 -40.73 -5.73
CA LYS A 20 -22.19 -42.17 -6.00
C LYS A 20 -21.65 -43.06 -4.88
N ARG A 21 -20.59 -42.64 -4.18
CA ARG A 21 -19.92 -43.44 -3.15
C ARG A 21 -20.42 -43.14 -1.74
N LEU A 22 -20.67 -41.88 -1.42
CA LEU A 22 -21.02 -41.41 -0.08
C LEU A 22 -22.47 -40.98 0.07
N GLY A 23 -23.17 -40.68 -1.03
CA GLY A 23 -24.52 -40.13 -1.03
C GLY A 23 -24.55 -38.61 -1.19
N ALA A 24 -25.75 -38.07 -1.40
CA ALA A 24 -25.99 -36.63 -1.56
C ALA A 24 -25.79 -35.82 -0.26
N ASP A 25 -25.70 -36.51 0.89
CA ASP A 25 -25.44 -35.95 2.21
C ASP A 25 -23.95 -35.91 2.57
N ALA A 26 -23.07 -36.29 1.64
CA ALA A 26 -21.63 -36.22 1.84
C ALA A 26 -21.15 -34.78 2.10
N MET A 27 -20.27 -34.63 3.08
CA MET A 27 -19.61 -33.38 3.42
C MET A 27 -18.21 -33.31 2.81
N ILE A 28 -17.88 -32.18 2.19
CA ILE A 28 -16.54 -31.91 1.67
C ILE A 28 -15.62 -31.41 2.78
N VAL A 29 -14.49 -32.10 2.95
CA VAL A 29 -13.48 -31.85 3.97
C VAL A 29 -12.39 -30.91 3.45
N SER A 30 -11.92 -31.14 2.22
CA SER A 30 -10.92 -30.31 1.55
C SER A 30 -11.00 -30.43 0.04
N THR A 31 -10.62 -29.36 -0.65
CA THR A 31 -10.50 -29.30 -2.12
C THR A 31 -9.15 -28.73 -2.47
N ASN A 32 -8.34 -29.49 -3.20
CA ASN A 32 -7.02 -29.10 -3.67
C ASN A 32 -6.92 -29.24 -5.18
N ARG A 33 -5.98 -28.52 -5.79
CA ARG A 33 -5.62 -28.68 -7.20
C ARG A 33 -4.20 -29.22 -7.28
N VAL A 34 -4.05 -30.45 -7.77
CA VAL A 34 -2.78 -31.17 -7.86
C VAL A 34 -2.61 -31.66 -9.29
N ASP A 35 -1.48 -31.34 -9.92
CA ASP A 35 -1.14 -31.78 -11.29
C ASP A 35 -2.22 -31.46 -12.35
N GLY A 36 -2.88 -30.30 -12.21
CA GLY A 36 -3.93 -29.86 -13.12
C GLY A 36 -5.30 -30.52 -12.89
N GLN A 37 -5.40 -31.45 -11.94
CA GLN A 37 -6.63 -32.13 -11.55
C GLN A 37 -7.15 -31.59 -10.21
N ILE A 38 -8.44 -31.78 -9.96
CA ILE A 38 -9.07 -31.47 -8.67
C ILE A 38 -9.02 -32.72 -7.80
N GLU A 39 -8.50 -32.58 -6.58
CA GLU A 39 -8.53 -33.59 -5.52
C GLU A 39 -9.51 -33.13 -4.44
N ILE A 40 -10.54 -33.93 -4.17
CA ILE A 40 -11.57 -33.64 -3.17
C ILE A 40 -11.56 -34.75 -2.11
N VAL A 41 -11.49 -34.35 -0.85
CA VAL A 41 -11.67 -35.25 0.29
C VAL A 41 -13.08 -35.03 0.84
N ALA A 42 -13.84 -36.11 1.03
CA ALA A 42 -15.22 -36.07 1.46
C ALA A 42 -15.52 -37.15 2.51
N THR A 43 -16.51 -36.91 3.36
CA THR A 43 -16.96 -37.82 4.42
C THR A 43 -18.48 -37.81 4.58
N ASN A 44 -19.07 -38.92 5.01
CA ASN A 44 -20.49 -39.03 5.37
C ASN A 44 -20.74 -39.08 6.88
N ASP A 45 -19.73 -38.73 7.69
CA ASP A 45 -19.85 -38.72 9.15
C ASP A 45 -20.53 -37.43 9.64
N ASP A 46 -20.95 -37.43 10.90
CA ASP A 46 -21.62 -36.29 11.53
C ASP A 46 -20.67 -35.06 11.55
N PRO A 47 -21.11 -33.88 11.08
CA PRO A 47 -20.27 -32.68 11.03
C PRO A 47 -19.71 -32.27 12.40
N SER A 48 -20.38 -32.65 13.50
CA SER A 48 -19.92 -32.39 14.86
C SER A 48 -18.64 -33.14 15.25
N LYS A 49 -18.26 -34.20 14.50
CA LYS A 49 -17.04 -34.98 14.74
C LYS A 49 -15.83 -34.47 13.96
N TYR A 50 -16.02 -33.52 13.04
CA TYR A 50 -14.93 -33.00 12.24
C TYR A 50 -14.12 -31.95 13.02
N GLN A 51 -12.93 -32.35 13.50
CA GLN A 51 -11.95 -31.44 14.09
C GLN A 51 -10.89 -31.07 13.06
N LYS A 52 -11.15 -30.04 12.25
CA LYS A 52 -10.11 -29.46 11.39
C LYS A 52 -9.04 -28.84 12.28
N ARG A 53 -7.79 -29.31 12.18
CA ARG A 53 -6.66 -28.62 12.78
C ARG A 53 -6.62 -27.21 12.18
N SER A 54 -6.70 -26.20 13.03
CA SER A 54 -6.65 -24.79 12.64
C SER A 54 -5.22 -24.42 12.24
N GLU A 55 -4.76 -24.97 11.12
CA GLU A 55 -3.64 -24.37 10.42
C GLU A 55 -4.16 -23.10 9.76
N PRO A 56 -3.44 -21.97 9.90
CA PRO A 56 -3.84 -20.74 9.24
C PRO A 56 -3.90 -21.01 7.73
N LEU A 57 -5.01 -20.64 7.08
CA LEU A 57 -5.17 -20.74 5.64
C LEU A 57 -4.23 -19.72 4.98
N VAL A 58 -2.98 -20.14 4.76
CA VAL A 58 -1.98 -19.33 4.05
C VAL A 58 -2.11 -19.63 2.57
N LEU A 59 -2.66 -18.67 1.82
CA LEU A 59 -2.68 -18.75 0.35
C LEU A 59 -1.24 -18.82 -0.18
N ASP A 60 -0.94 -19.88 -0.93
CA ASP A 60 0.38 -20.08 -1.53
C ASP A 60 0.73 -18.88 -2.43
N LYS A 61 2.02 -18.53 -2.47
CA LYS A 61 2.53 -17.34 -3.18
C LYS A 61 2.18 -17.37 -4.66
N ASN A 62 2.03 -18.54 -5.26
CA ASN A 62 1.71 -18.72 -6.68
C ASN A 62 0.25 -18.37 -7.01
N TYR A 63 -0.65 -18.38 -6.02
CA TYR A 63 -2.06 -18.00 -6.18
C TYR A 63 -2.39 -16.61 -5.59
N ARG A 64 -1.41 -15.95 -4.96
CA ARG A 64 -1.55 -14.57 -4.53
C ARG A 64 -1.59 -13.66 -5.76
N ILE A 65 -2.77 -13.21 -6.13
CA ILE A 65 -2.95 -12.02 -6.97
C ILE A 65 -2.28 -10.86 -6.23
N LYS A 66 -1.64 -9.92 -6.96
CA LYS A 66 -1.05 -8.69 -6.38
C LYS A 66 -1.93 -8.20 -5.24
N GLY A 67 -1.39 -8.23 -4.02
CA GLY A 67 -2.17 -7.99 -2.83
C GLY A 67 -2.73 -6.57 -2.84
N PHE A 68 -3.73 -6.31 -2.00
CA PHE A 68 -4.18 -4.93 -1.76
C PHE A 68 -2.98 -4.01 -1.45
N SER A 69 -1.98 -4.50 -0.72
CA SER A 69 -0.72 -3.79 -0.46
C SER A 69 0.06 -3.45 -1.73
N ASP A 70 0.16 -4.34 -2.71
CA ASP A 70 0.86 -4.08 -3.97
C ASP A 70 0.12 -3.04 -4.81
N VAL A 71 -1.22 -3.12 -4.84
CA VAL A 71 -2.06 -2.14 -5.51
C VAL A 71 -1.96 -0.78 -4.83
N LEU A 72 -2.06 -0.74 -3.50
CA LEU A 72 -1.93 0.47 -2.69
C LEU A 72 -0.56 1.11 -2.91
N ASN A 73 0.52 0.34 -2.78
CA ASN A 73 1.88 0.82 -3.01
C ASN A 73 2.07 1.33 -4.45
N SER A 74 1.50 0.64 -5.45
CA SER A 74 1.57 1.11 -6.84
C SER A 74 0.80 2.41 -7.07
N LYS A 75 -0.28 2.66 -6.32
CA LYS A 75 -1.07 3.90 -6.39
C LYS A 75 -0.40 5.04 -5.63
N LEU A 76 0.21 4.76 -4.48
CA LEU A 76 1.04 5.72 -3.74
C LEU A 76 2.23 6.17 -4.61
N SER A 77 2.95 5.23 -5.23
CA SER A 77 4.11 5.58 -6.09
C SER A 77 3.75 6.25 -7.43
N ALA A 78 2.52 6.11 -7.91
CA ALA A 78 2.07 6.80 -9.13
C ALA A 78 1.75 8.28 -8.89
N GLU A 79 1.44 8.66 -7.64
CA GLU A 79 1.13 10.04 -7.24
C GLU A 79 2.25 10.68 -6.41
N ASP A 80 3.18 9.89 -5.89
CA ASP A 80 4.46 10.35 -5.33
C ASP A 80 5.50 10.55 -6.45
N LYS A 81 5.22 11.45 -7.39
CA LYS A 81 6.31 12.33 -7.84
C LYS A 81 6.69 13.08 -6.57
N PRO A 82 7.87 12.87 -5.98
CA PRO A 82 8.14 13.42 -4.66
C PRO A 82 7.96 14.94 -4.74
N LEU A 83 6.92 15.44 -4.05
CA LEU A 83 6.73 16.85 -3.69
C LEU A 83 7.95 17.44 -2.96
N LYS A 84 9.02 16.65 -2.76
CA LYS A 84 10.28 17.06 -2.16
C LYS A 84 11.16 17.91 -3.08
N SER A 85 11.07 17.85 -4.41
CA SER A 85 11.93 18.70 -5.25
C SER A 85 11.49 20.17 -5.19
N GLU A 86 10.18 20.43 -5.30
CA GLU A 86 9.65 21.80 -5.28
C GLU A 86 9.72 22.43 -3.88
N ILE A 87 9.50 21.65 -2.80
CA ILE A 87 9.58 22.20 -1.44
C ILE A 87 11.04 22.54 -1.07
N VAL A 88 12.01 21.66 -1.35
CA VAL A 88 13.41 21.91 -0.99
C VAL A 88 14.06 23.02 -1.83
N GLU A 89 13.72 23.14 -3.12
CA GLU A 89 14.17 24.27 -3.94
C GLU A 89 13.58 25.60 -3.43
N ASN A 90 12.29 25.62 -3.06
CA ASN A 90 11.65 26.81 -2.49
C ASN A 90 12.30 27.26 -1.16
N TYR A 91 12.74 26.36 -0.28
CA TYR A 91 13.42 26.76 0.96
C TYR A 91 14.74 27.51 0.71
N SER A 92 15.55 27.05 -0.24
CA SER A 92 16.82 27.69 -0.63
C SER A 92 16.60 29.08 -1.23
N GLU A 93 15.54 29.25 -2.02
CA GLU A 93 15.17 30.55 -2.59
C GLU A 93 14.62 31.50 -1.52
N ILE A 94 13.81 31.00 -0.59
CA ILE A 94 13.27 31.79 0.53
C ILE A 94 14.40 32.27 1.45
N GLU A 95 15.39 31.43 1.75
CA GLU A 95 16.56 31.82 2.57
C GLU A 95 17.38 32.93 1.90
N LYS A 96 17.70 32.78 0.62
CA LYS A 96 18.42 33.82 -0.15
C LYS A 96 17.64 35.14 -0.20
N ASN A 97 16.32 35.06 -0.40
CA ASN A 97 15.48 36.25 -0.45
C ASN A 97 15.42 36.95 0.92
N ALA A 98 15.34 36.20 2.02
CA ALA A 98 15.38 36.75 3.37
C ALA A 98 16.71 37.46 3.68
N GLU A 99 17.84 36.89 3.25
CA GLU A 99 19.16 37.53 3.40
C GLU A 99 19.26 38.84 2.61
N ASN A 100 18.78 38.86 1.36
CA ASN A 100 18.78 40.07 0.54
C ASN A 100 17.93 41.19 1.16
N ILE A 101 16.72 40.86 1.65
CA ILE A 101 15.84 41.82 2.33
C ILE A 101 16.54 42.41 3.56
N LYS A 102 17.24 41.59 4.34
CA LYS A 102 17.99 42.04 5.51
C LYS A 102 19.07 43.06 5.15
N LEU A 103 19.86 42.78 4.11
CA LEU A 103 20.91 43.70 3.64
C LEU A 103 20.36 45.05 3.16
N GLU A 104 19.22 45.02 2.45
CA GLU A 104 18.58 46.23 1.95
C GLU A 104 18.06 47.10 3.11
N ILE A 105 17.48 46.48 4.15
CA ILE A 105 17.04 47.17 5.37
C ILE A 105 18.23 47.80 6.10
N ASP A 106 19.34 47.07 6.27
CA ASP A 106 20.54 47.59 6.93
C ASP A 106 21.09 48.83 6.21
N LYS A 107 21.08 48.81 4.87
CA LYS A 107 21.48 49.95 4.04
C LYS A 107 20.54 51.15 4.20
N LEU A 108 19.23 50.92 4.27
CA LEU A 108 18.24 51.98 4.52
C LEU A 108 18.41 52.58 5.92
N VAL A 109 18.72 51.76 6.92
CA VAL A 109 19.02 52.21 8.29
C VAL A 109 20.28 53.07 8.30
N GLU A 110 21.33 52.66 7.59
CA GLU A 110 22.56 53.45 7.45
C GLU A 110 22.27 54.81 6.81
N LEU A 111 21.50 54.82 5.71
CA LEU A 111 21.10 56.06 5.03
C LEU A 111 20.23 56.96 5.90
N SER A 112 19.30 56.39 6.68
CA SER A 112 18.47 57.13 7.62
C SER A 112 19.25 57.67 8.81
N SER A 113 20.39 57.06 9.15
CA SER A 113 21.23 57.45 10.27
C SER A 113 22.30 58.48 9.87
N ARG A 114 22.46 58.77 8.57
CA ARG A 114 23.37 59.82 8.11
C ARG A 114 22.83 61.19 8.55
N PRO A 115 23.57 61.97 9.35
CA PRO A 115 23.16 63.32 9.69
C PRO A 115 23.08 64.16 8.42
N ASN A 116 21.97 64.87 8.27
CA ASN A 116 21.69 65.74 7.13
C ASN A 116 22.64 66.95 7.15
N GLU A 117 23.80 66.85 6.49
CA GLU A 117 24.69 68.00 6.28
C GLU A 117 24.16 68.91 5.15
N ILE A 118 23.06 69.61 5.42
CA ILE A 118 22.70 70.80 4.62
C ILE A 118 23.35 71.99 5.30
N LYS A 119 24.52 72.35 4.78
CA LYS A 119 25.31 73.53 5.17
C LYS A 119 24.47 74.80 5.10
N GLU A 120 24.25 75.42 6.25
CA GLU A 120 23.85 76.82 6.37
C GLU A 120 24.89 77.70 5.65
N LYS A 121 24.60 78.15 4.43
CA LYS A 121 25.21 79.38 3.91
C LYS A 121 24.41 80.56 4.45
N LYS A 122 24.81 81.02 5.64
CA LYS A 122 24.46 82.33 6.19
C LYS A 122 24.99 83.40 5.23
N THR A 123 24.10 84.08 4.51
CA THR A 123 24.39 85.38 3.91
C THR A 123 23.75 86.43 4.79
N VAL A 124 24.60 87.18 5.49
CA VAL A 124 24.25 88.35 6.31
C VAL A 124 23.96 89.53 5.39
N PHE A 125 22.94 90.31 5.73
CA PHE A 125 22.50 91.54 5.06
C PHE A 125 23.57 92.64 5.08
#